data_AF-A0A7S3LC47-F1
#
_entry.id   AF-A0A7S3LC47-F1
#
_cell.length_a   1.000
_cell.length_b   1.000
_cell.length_c   1.000
_cell.angle_alpha   90.00
_cell.angle_beta   90.00
_cell.angle_gamma   90.00
#
_symmetry.space_group_name_H-M   'P 1'
#
loop_
_entity.id
_entity.type
_entity.pdbx_description
1 polymer ?
#
loop_
_entity_poly.entity_id
_entity_poly.type
_entity_poly.pdbx_seq_one_letter_code
_entity_poly.pdbx_strand_id
1 'polypeptide(L)'
;REVLNNAGRQALVLMDEVGSGTDPAQGVAIAQALLEALVDTGSRVAITTHYMQLKQLAAADKRFAVGGMQFVNGRPTYKLLPGTVGESFALAVAERLELPKSVLDRANELLDSETRQMGELIRELEDQKALLDQQSADMEEKLKEIKRMEFAMKEEQLRVEKKQLTVRRDEARKFAKKLEEKEQILEEILEKLKSDPSRKLVARSWNDIKYVKRDAIKDAENIPSLLARKQIAAAAQDMEAQELVPFAELRDKPDLQEGDTVVVCKKGPLFAREATVLKTMGNNRIEVQVNNMNVAFKLTEIAMPVANGPKPQQSSASGKPNRSKSISKAAERLLAHENDGATSEWERARQQQQPGASEGKQATMRTESNTVNVLGCNLLEAQEKIKDKFSASLMSGRTTVYILHGHGTGGVLKSKIRNWLKTERTLVKRWQPADKEDGGDALTRAE
;
A
#
# COMPACT_ATOMS: atom_id res chain seq x y z
N ARG A 1 -11.20 32.99 39.39
CA ARG A 1 -11.43 32.68 40.82
C ARG A 1 -12.57 31.68 41.02
N GLU A 2 -13.80 32.00 40.63
CA GLU A 2 -14.93 31.05 40.76
C GLU A 2 -14.68 29.73 40.03
N VAL A 3 -14.19 29.78 38.79
CA VAL A 3 -13.84 28.59 38.01
C VAL A 3 -12.83 27.72 38.77
N LEU A 4 -11.72 28.31 39.25
CA LEU A 4 -10.70 27.58 40.02
C LEU A 4 -11.26 26.97 41.32
N ASN A 5 -12.14 27.68 42.02
CA ASN A 5 -12.70 27.21 43.29
C ASN A 5 -13.73 26.09 43.13
N ASN A 6 -14.39 26.02 41.97
CA ASN A 6 -15.45 25.04 41.69
C ASN A 6 -15.01 23.93 40.71
N ALA A 7 -13.81 24.05 40.14
CA ALA A 7 -13.23 23.06 39.22
C ALA A 7 -12.77 21.81 39.99
N GLY A 8 -13.07 20.64 39.44
CA GLY A 8 -12.63 19.35 39.96
C GLY A 8 -12.62 18.28 38.86
N ARG A 9 -12.43 17.01 39.24
CA ARG A 9 -12.25 15.88 38.27
C ARG A 9 -13.37 15.68 37.26
N GLN A 10 -14.57 16.18 37.52
CA GLN A 10 -15.73 16.05 36.64
C GLN A 10 -16.07 17.34 35.87
N ALA A 11 -15.33 18.43 36.10
CA ALA A 11 -15.57 19.69 35.43
C ALA A 11 -14.95 19.71 34.02
N LEU A 12 -15.69 20.26 33.06
CA LEU A 12 -15.19 20.71 31.77
C LEU A 12 -15.12 22.23 31.78
N VAL A 13 -13.93 22.79 31.65
CA VAL A 13 -13.69 24.23 31.62
C VAL A 13 -13.42 24.64 30.18
N LEU A 14 -14.24 25.55 29.67
CA LEU A 14 -14.10 26.13 28.34
C LEU A 14 -13.62 27.57 28.50
N MET A 15 -12.55 27.91 27.81
CA MET A 15 -11.89 29.21 27.91
C MET A 15 -11.77 29.81 26.52
N ASP A 16 -12.23 31.04 26.36
CA ASP A 16 -12.18 31.74 25.07
C ASP A 16 -11.19 32.90 25.14
N GLU A 17 -10.09 32.82 24.39
CA GLU A 17 -9.07 33.86 24.21
C GLU A 17 -8.63 34.56 25.53
N VAL A 18 -8.31 33.74 26.53
CA VAL A 18 -7.91 34.25 27.86
C VAL A 18 -6.59 35.00 27.78
N GLY A 19 -6.56 36.19 28.40
CA GLY A 19 -5.37 37.06 28.43
C GLY A 19 -5.33 38.13 27.34
N SER A 20 -6.28 38.12 26.39
CA SER A 20 -6.32 39.01 25.22
C SER A 20 -6.49 40.52 25.52
N GLY A 21 -6.91 40.91 26.72
CA GLY A 21 -7.21 42.30 27.08
C GLY A 21 -6.06 43.10 27.70
N THR A 22 -4.86 42.54 27.81
CA THR A 22 -3.73 43.17 28.51
C THR A 22 -2.42 43.02 27.73
N ASP A 23 -1.29 43.37 28.35
CA ASP A 23 0.04 43.12 27.80
C ASP A 23 0.15 41.64 27.38
N PRO A 24 0.51 41.33 26.13
CA PRO A 24 0.55 39.96 25.64
C PRO A 24 1.44 39.02 26.46
N ALA A 25 2.60 39.50 26.93
CA ALA A 25 3.51 38.67 27.71
C ALA A 25 2.91 38.31 29.07
N GLN A 26 2.29 39.28 29.75
CA GLN A 26 1.56 39.03 30.99
C GLN A 26 0.34 38.13 30.78
N GLY A 27 -0.41 38.37 29.70
CA GLY A 27 -1.59 37.59 29.33
C GLY A 27 -1.28 36.11 29.13
N VAL A 28 -0.21 35.81 28.38
CA VAL A 28 0.31 34.45 28.17
C VAL A 28 0.69 33.78 29.49
N ALA A 29 1.46 34.46 30.33
CA ALA A 29 1.94 33.90 31.60
C ALA A 29 0.77 33.55 32.54
N ILE A 30 -0.24 34.42 32.62
CA ILE A 30 -1.45 34.18 33.42
C ILE A 30 -2.26 33.03 32.83
N ALA A 31 -2.46 32.99 31.52
CA ALA A 31 -3.22 31.94 30.86
C ALA A 31 -2.56 30.56 31.06
N GLN A 32 -1.23 30.49 30.95
CA GLN A 32 -0.48 29.26 31.20
C GLN A 32 -0.63 28.80 32.65
N ALA A 33 -0.38 29.68 33.62
CA ALA A 33 -0.51 29.35 35.05
C ALA A 33 -1.94 28.89 35.40
N LEU A 34 -2.95 29.48 34.76
CA LEU A 34 -4.34 29.10 34.96
C LEU A 34 -4.66 27.71 34.37
N LEU A 35 -4.15 27.40 33.19
CA LEU A 35 -4.28 26.07 32.58
C LEU A 35 -3.64 24.99 33.44
N GLU A 36 -2.40 25.22 33.89
CA GLU A 36 -1.68 24.29 34.77
C GLU A 36 -2.47 24.04 36.06
N ALA A 37 -2.93 25.11 36.72
CA ALA A 37 -3.73 24.99 37.94
C ALA A 37 -5.05 24.22 37.74
N LEU A 38 -5.73 24.39 36.61
CA LEU A 38 -6.98 23.67 36.31
C LEU A 38 -6.75 22.20 35.97
N VAL A 39 -5.65 21.88 35.29
CA VAL A 39 -5.29 20.49 35.00
C VAL A 39 -4.86 19.77 36.28
N ASP A 40 -4.18 20.46 37.20
CA ASP A 40 -3.77 19.91 38.50
C ASP A 40 -4.95 19.52 39.40
N THR A 41 -6.10 20.21 39.30
CA THR A 41 -7.34 19.78 40.01
C THR A 41 -8.01 18.57 39.36
N GLY A 42 -7.49 18.11 38.21
CA GLY A 42 -8.01 17.00 37.42
C GLY A 42 -9.17 17.39 36.49
N SER A 43 -9.43 18.67 36.29
CA SER A 43 -10.45 19.13 35.34
C SER A 43 -10.02 18.89 33.89
N ARG A 44 -11.01 18.73 33.01
CA ARG A 44 -10.79 18.77 31.56
C ARG A 44 -10.89 20.21 31.09
N VAL A 45 -9.94 20.66 30.29
CA VAL A 45 -9.89 22.04 29.82
C VAL A 45 -9.81 22.09 28.30
N ALA A 46 -10.56 23.00 27.68
CA ALA A 46 -10.39 23.38 26.29
C ALA A 46 -10.25 24.91 26.22
N ILE A 47 -9.25 25.38 25.49
CA ILE A 47 -8.93 26.80 25.34
C ILE A 47 -8.74 27.14 23.86
N THR A 48 -9.31 28.26 23.43
CA THR A 48 -8.94 28.94 22.17
C THR A 48 -7.92 30.02 22.50
N THR A 49 -6.87 30.13 21.69
CA THR A 49 -5.85 31.15 21.89
C THR A 49 -5.11 31.53 20.61
N HIS A 50 -4.84 32.83 20.47
CA HIS A 50 -3.89 33.37 19.50
C HIS A 50 -2.43 33.32 19.96
N TYR A 51 -2.12 32.91 21.19
CA TYR A 51 -0.75 32.92 21.71
C TYR A 51 0.05 31.67 21.31
N MET A 52 1.16 31.86 20.61
CA MET A 52 2.03 30.75 20.18
C MET A 52 2.68 30.04 21.37
N GLN A 53 3.05 30.79 22.40
CA GLN A 53 3.69 30.26 23.60
C GLN A 53 2.81 29.21 24.30
N LEU A 54 1.49 29.41 24.32
CA LEU A 54 0.54 28.43 24.85
C LEU A 54 0.44 27.18 23.97
N LYS A 55 0.57 27.32 22.64
CA LYS A 55 0.61 26.16 21.73
C LYS A 55 1.87 25.32 21.94
N GLN A 56 2.98 25.93 22.34
CA GLN A 56 4.23 25.21 22.69
C GLN A 56 4.10 24.38 23.97
N LEU A 57 3.14 24.68 24.84
CA LEU A 57 2.92 23.93 26.08
C LEU A 57 2.64 22.45 25.80
N ALA A 58 1.96 22.12 24.69
CA ALA A 58 1.69 20.74 24.30
C ALA A 58 2.95 19.95 23.88
N ALA A 59 4.03 20.64 23.51
CA ALA A 59 5.32 20.00 23.24
C ALA A 59 6.12 19.76 24.53
N ALA A 60 5.99 20.67 25.51
CA ALA A 60 6.70 20.60 26.78
C ALA A 60 6.01 19.67 27.80
N ASP A 61 4.69 19.61 27.78
CA ASP A 61 3.88 18.90 28.77
C ASP A 61 2.85 17.99 28.09
N LYS A 62 2.99 16.68 28.35
CA LYS A 62 2.16 15.61 27.78
C LYS A 62 0.69 15.68 28.18
N ARG A 63 0.33 16.48 29.19
CA ARG A 63 -1.05 16.70 29.62
C ARG A 63 -1.85 17.54 28.62
N PHE A 64 -1.15 18.29 27.76
CA PHE A 64 -1.77 19.18 26.78
C PHE A 64 -1.62 18.61 25.36
N ALA A 65 -2.61 18.91 24.53
CA ALA A 65 -2.59 18.62 23.11
C ALA A 65 -3.09 19.85 22.34
N VAL A 66 -2.49 20.10 21.18
CA VAL A 66 -2.93 21.16 20.27
C VAL A 66 -3.94 20.64 19.26
N GLY A 67 -4.83 21.53 18.83
CA GLY A 67 -5.75 21.27 17.73
C GLY A 67 -5.94 22.54 16.91
N GLY A 68 -5.79 22.41 15.59
CA GLY A 68 -5.92 23.51 14.64
C GLY A 68 -7.24 23.42 13.89
N MET A 69 -7.76 24.54 13.41
CA MET A 69 -8.87 24.54 12.46
C MET A 69 -8.33 24.30 11.05
N GLN A 70 -8.92 23.38 10.29
CA GLN A 70 -8.54 23.18 8.89
C GLN A 70 -9.01 24.37 8.03
N PHE A 71 -8.07 24.94 7.27
CA PHE A 71 -8.34 25.91 6.22
C PHE A 71 -8.11 25.29 4.83
N VAL A 72 -8.98 25.63 3.88
CA VAL A 72 -8.82 25.29 2.46
C VAL A 72 -9.03 26.56 1.67
N ASN A 73 -8.02 26.97 0.88
CA ASN A 73 -8.03 28.21 0.10
C ASN A 73 -8.39 29.45 0.93
N GLY A 74 -7.80 29.59 2.12
CA GLY A 74 -8.07 30.72 3.04
C GLY A 74 -9.49 30.73 3.65
N ARG A 75 -10.23 29.62 3.56
CA ARG A 75 -11.56 29.46 4.16
C ARG A 75 -11.54 28.39 5.26
N PRO A 76 -12.09 28.67 6.46
CA PRO A 76 -12.21 27.66 7.49
C PRO A 76 -13.23 26.62 7.05
N THR A 77 -12.88 25.35 7.18
CA THR A 77 -13.78 24.21 6.93
C THR A 77 -14.56 23.81 8.20
N TYR A 78 -14.26 24.46 9.33
CA TYR A 78 -14.78 24.13 10.66
C TYR A 78 -14.44 22.71 11.16
N LYS A 79 -13.43 22.08 10.54
CA LYS A 79 -12.93 20.78 10.94
C LYS A 79 -11.72 20.94 11.87
N LEU A 80 -11.79 20.32 13.05
CA LEU A 80 -10.65 20.26 13.98
C LEU A 80 -9.63 19.24 13.49
N LEU A 81 -8.36 19.64 13.45
CA LEU A 81 -7.20 18.81 13.16
C LEU A 81 -6.37 18.64 14.43
N PRO A 82 -6.52 17.49 15.14
CA PRO A 82 -5.71 17.18 16.31
C PRO A 82 -4.22 17.16 15.95
N GLY A 83 -3.36 17.60 16.87
CA GLY A 83 -1.91 17.60 16.72
C GLY A 83 -1.36 18.63 15.72
N THR A 84 -2.23 19.43 15.09
CA THR A 84 -1.82 20.48 14.15
C THR A 84 -1.95 21.84 14.84
N VAL A 85 -0.91 22.66 14.75
CA VAL A 85 -0.92 24.06 15.19
C VAL A 85 -1.43 24.88 14.01
N GLY A 86 -2.65 25.42 14.07
CA GLY A 86 -3.16 26.27 12.98
C GLY A 86 -2.38 27.60 12.90
N GLU A 87 -2.18 28.11 11.68
CA GLU A 87 -1.55 29.42 11.43
C GLU A 87 -2.29 30.56 12.15
N SER A 88 -1.55 31.59 12.55
CA SER A 88 -2.12 32.89 12.88
C SER A 88 -2.43 33.63 11.57
N PHE A 89 -3.57 33.33 10.97
CA PHE A 89 -4.01 33.85 9.66
C PHE A 89 -4.32 35.36 9.61
N ALA A 90 -3.79 36.20 10.50
CA ALA A 90 -4.13 37.63 10.52
C ALA A 90 -3.85 38.31 9.18
N LEU A 91 -2.67 38.04 8.58
CA LEU A 91 -2.30 38.59 7.26
C LEU A 91 -3.06 37.92 6.10
N ALA A 92 -3.29 36.61 6.16
CA ALA A 92 -4.04 35.89 5.13
C ALA A 92 -5.54 36.28 5.12
N VAL A 93 -6.12 36.52 6.29
CA VAL A 93 -7.48 37.08 6.43
C VAL A 93 -7.51 38.51 5.91
N ALA A 94 -6.50 39.32 6.22
CA ALA A 94 -6.38 40.68 5.69
C ALA A 94 -6.30 40.69 4.15
N GLU A 95 -5.50 39.81 3.54
CA GLU A 95 -5.43 39.64 2.09
C GLU A 95 -6.78 39.25 1.49
N ARG A 96 -7.48 38.30 2.15
CA ARG A 96 -8.83 37.89 1.73
C ARG A 96 -9.88 39.00 1.88
N LEU A 97 -9.72 39.90 2.83
CA LEU A 97 -10.54 41.11 2.97
C LEU A 97 -10.16 42.20 1.97
N GLU A 98 -9.30 41.88 0.99
CA GLU A 98 -8.86 42.76 -0.09
C GLU A 98 -8.11 44.00 0.41
N LEU A 99 -7.40 43.88 1.54
CA LEU A 99 -6.45 44.92 1.96
C LEU A 99 -5.37 45.12 0.88
N PRO A 100 -4.98 46.37 0.58
CA PRO A 100 -3.97 46.65 -0.44
C PRO A 100 -2.67 45.91 -0.15
N LYS A 101 -2.05 45.32 -1.19
CA LYS A 101 -0.77 44.60 -1.07
C LYS A 101 0.31 45.43 -0.39
N SER A 102 0.39 46.73 -0.68
CA SER A 102 1.33 47.64 -0.03
C SER A 102 1.18 47.71 1.49
N VAL A 103 -0.04 47.55 2.03
CA VAL A 103 -0.30 47.50 3.48
C VAL A 103 0.10 46.15 4.05
N LEU A 104 -0.18 45.06 3.33
CA LEU A 104 0.21 43.70 3.74
C LEU A 104 1.73 43.54 3.76
N ASP A 105 2.41 44.02 2.72
CA ASP A 105 3.87 44.01 2.60
C ASP A 105 4.48 44.79 3.76
N ARG A 106 3.93 45.98 4.06
CA ARG A 106 4.37 46.79 5.20
C ARG A 106 4.09 46.12 6.54
N ALA A 107 2.94 45.48 6.72
CA ALA A 107 2.61 44.76 7.94
C ALA A 107 3.56 43.57 8.16
N ASN A 108 3.92 42.86 7.09
CA ASN A 108 4.90 41.79 7.13
C ASN A 108 6.31 42.32 7.47
N GLU A 109 6.70 43.49 6.94
CA GLU A 109 7.95 44.18 7.29
C GLU A 109 8.05 44.56 8.77
N LEU A 110 6.92 44.89 9.40
CA LEU A 110 6.85 45.30 10.80
C LEU A 110 6.91 44.13 11.80
N LEU A 111 6.70 42.90 11.34
CA LEU A 111 6.94 41.71 12.16
C LEU A 111 8.44 41.60 12.49
N ASP A 112 8.75 41.20 13.72
CA ASP A 112 10.12 40.89 14.11
C ASP A 112 10.67 39.72 13.28
N SER A 113 12.00 39.65 13.15
CA SER A 113 12.67 38.69 12.28
C SER A 113 12.38 37.24 12.67
N GLU A 114 12.22 36.96 13.96
CA GLU A 114 11.96 35.61 14.48
C GLU A 114 10.54 35.15 14.13
N THR A 115 9.54 36.02 14.32
CA THR A 115 8.15 35.74 13.91
C THR A 115 8.04 35.53 12.40
N ARG A 116 8.76 36.31 11.58
CA ARG A 116 8.75 36.13 10.11
C ARG A 116 9.37 34.79 9.70
N GLN A 117 10.55 34.45 10.23
CA GLN A 117 11.23 33.18 9.94
C GLN A 117 10.42 31.97 10.38
N MET A 118 9.78 32.05 11.55
CA MET A 118 8.89 30.99 12.04
C MET A 118 7.67 30.83 11.13
N GLY A 119 7.06 31.92 10.67
CA GLY A 119 5.96 31.88 9.72
C GLY A 119 6.32 31.21 8.39
N GLU A 120 7.49 31.56 7.84
CA GLU A 120 8.02 30.93 6.62
C GLU A 120 8.29 29.43 6.80
N LEU A 121 8.90 29.04 7.92
CA LEU A 121 9.19 27.63 8.22
C LEU A 121 7.92 26.81 8.40
N ILE A 122 6.91 27.34 9.09
CA ILE A 122 5.63 26.67 9.28
C ILE A 122 4.96 26.44 7.92
N ARG A 123 4.93 27.47 7.06
CA ARG A 123 4.35 27.37 5.72
C ARG A 123 5.05 26.30 4.88
N GLU A 124 6.37 26.25 4.90
CA GLU A 124 7.14 25.24 4.18
C GLU A 124 6.86 23.83 4.72
N LEU A 125 6.77 23.66 6.05
CA LEU A 125 6.40 22.37 6.66
C LEU A 125 4.98 21.93 6.30
N GLU A 126 4.03 22.85 6.21
CA GLU A 126 2.66 22.55 5.78
C GLU A 126 2.60 22.16 4.31
N ASP A 127 3.30 22.88 3.43
CA ASP A 127 3.39 22.55 2.00
C ASP A 127 4.03 21.16 1.80
N GLN A 128 5.10 20.86 2.55
CA GLN A 128 5.72 19.53 2.55
C GLN A 128 4.77 18.44 3.06
N LYS A 129 4.02 18.71 4.14
CA LYS A 129 3.03 17.77 4.67
C LYS A 129 1.92 17.49 3.66
N ALA A 130 1.38 18.54 3.03
CA ALA A 130 0.33 18.40 2.02
C ALA A 130 0.80 17.56 0.82
N LEU A 131 2.05 17.76 0.38
CA LEU A 131 2.66 16.94 -0.67
C LEU A 131 2.82 15.48 -0.24
N LEU A 132 3.27 15.23 0.99
CA LEU A 132 3.41 13.86 1.53
C LEU A 132 2.06 13.15 1.66
N ASP A 133 1.02 13.85 2.09
CA ASP A 133 -0.34 13.31 2.18
C ASP A 133 -0.85 12.92 0.79
N GLN A 134 -0.60 13.75 -0.23
CA GLN A 134 -0.95 13.44 -1.62
C GLN A 134 -0.17 12.23 -2.15
N GLN A 135 1.14 12.18 -1.93
CA GLN A 135 1.98 11.05 -2.34
C GLN A 135 1.56 9.75 -1.66
N SER A 136 1.16 9.82 -0.39
CA SER A 136 0.68 8.67 0.37
C SER A 136 -0.63 8.13 -0.20
N ALA A 137 -1.56 9.02 -0.57
CA ALA A 137 -2.82 8.64 -1.22
C ALA A 137 -2.58 7.97 -2.59
N ASP A 138 -1.72 8.57 -3.44
CA ASP A 138 -1.35 8.01 -4.74
C ASP A 138 -0.68 6.63 -4.60
N MET A 139 0.20 6.46 -3.60
CA MET A 139 0.85 5.19 -3.32
C MET A 139 -0.15 4.12 -2.87
N GLU A 140 -1.15 4.47 -2.07
CA GLU A 140 -2.18 3.54 -1.64
C GLU A 140 -3.04 3.07 -2.82
N GLU A 141 -3.36 3.96 -3.77
CA GLU A 141 -4.07 3.62 -5.00
C GLU A 141 -3.25 2.67 -5.88
N LYS A 142 -1.97 2.98 -6.11
CA LYS A 142 -1.05 2.10 -6.87
C LYS A 142 -0.93 0.72 -6.23
N LEU A 143 -0.85 0.64 -4.90
CA LEU A 143 -0.81 -0.65 -4.20
C LEU A 143 -2.10 -1.47 -4.39
N LYS A 144 -3.27 -0.82 -4.46
CA LYS A 144 -4.54 -1.49 -4.78
C LYS A 144 -4.54 -2.00 -6.22
N GLU A 145 -4.01 -1.22 -7.15
CA GLU A 145 -3.91 -1.61 -8.57
C GLU A 145 -2.97 -2.79 -8.77
N ILE A 146 -1.77 -2.76 -8.16
CA ILE A 146 -0.81 -3.86 -8.19
C ILE A 146 -1.45 -5.15 -7.67
N LYS A 147 -2.15 -5.10 -6.52
CA LYS A 147 -2.85 -6.28 -5.98
C LYS A 147 -3.91 -6.85 -6.92
N ARG A 148 -4.64 -5.98 -7.63
CA ARG A 148 -5.63 -6.40 -8.65
C ARG A 148 -4.94 -7.09 -9.82
N MET A 149 -3.85 -6.52 -10.31
CA MET A 149 -3.06 -7.12 -11.39
C MET A 149 -2.44 -8.47 -10.98
N GLU A 150 -1.89 -8.57 -9.76
CA GLU A 150 -1.36 -9.82 -9.21
C GLU A 150 -2.43 -10.91 -9.15
N PHE A 151 -3.64 -10.57 -8.70
CA PHE A 151 -4.76 -11.51 -8.66
C PHE A 151 -5.16 -11.98 -10.07
N ALA A 152 -5.31 -11.05 -11.02
CA ALA A 152 -5.65 -11.37 -12.40
C ALA A 152 -4.56 -12.23 -13.08
N MET A 153 -3.29 -11.90 -12.85
CA MET A 153 -2.16 -12.66 -13.39
C MET A 153 -2.12 -14.08 -12.83
N LYS A 154 -2.42 -14.24 -11.52
CA LYS A 154 -2.49 -15.56 -10.88
C LYS A 154 -3.65 -16.41 -11.41
N GLU A 155 -4.81 -15.81 -11.65
CA GLU A 155 -5.94 -16.50 -12.30
C GLU A 155 -5.60 -16.96 -13.72
N GLU A 156 -4.96 -16.10 -14.52
CA GLU A 156 -4.57 -16.47 -15.87
C GLU A 156 -3.48 -17.55 -15.88
N GLN A 157 -2.50 -17.50 -14.95
CA GLN A 157 -1.52 -18.57 -14.78
C GLN A 157 -2.19 -19.92 -14.48
N LEU A 158 -3.13 -19.95 -13.53
CA LEU A 158 -3.88 -21.17 -13.21
C LEU A 158 -4.71 -21.66 -14.40
N ARG A 159 -5.26 -20.75 -15.20
CA ARG A 159 -6.02 -21.09 -16.42
C ARG A 159 -5.12 -21.69 -17.49
N VAL A 160 -3.94 -21.11 -17.72
CA VAL A 160 -2.94 -21.63 -18.67
C VAL A 160 -2.43 -22.99 -18.19
N GLU A 161 -2.12 -23.14 -16.90
CA GLU A 161 -1.65 -24.41 -16.33
C GLU A 161 -2.71 -25.52 -16.49
N LYS A 162 -3.98 -25.23 -16.18
CA LYS A 162 -5.08 -26.17 -16.41
C LYS A 162 -5.17 -26.59 -17.88
N LYS A 163 -5.11 -25.64 -18.82
CA LYS A 163 -5.13 -25.94 -20.26
C LYS A 163 -3.93 -26.80 -20.68
N GLN A 164 -2.73 -26.54 -20.15
CA GLN A 164 -1.56 -27.35 -20.45
C GLN A 164 -1.72 -28.77 -19.92
N LEU A 165 -2.25 -28.94 -18.71
CA LEU A 165 -2.52 -30.26 -18.13
C LEU A 165 -3.56 -31.04 -18.95
N THR A 166 -4.63 -30.39 -19.42
CA THR A 166 -5.63 -31.06 -20.27
C THR A 166 -5.03 -31.50 -21.59
N VAL A 167 -4.24 -30.63 -22.26
CA VAL A 167 -3.57 -30.99 -23.52
C VAL A 167 -2.60 -32.15 -23.31
N ARG A 168 -1.78 -32.12 -22.24
CA ARG A 168 -0.86 -33.23 -21.91
C ARG A 168 -1.61 -34.53 -21.65
N ARG A 169 -2.75 -34.48 -20.96
CA ARG A 169 -3.57 -35.68 -20.70
C ARG A 169 -4.15 -36.26 -21.99
N ASP A 170 -4.62 -35.40 -22.89
CA ASP A 170 -5.16 -35.83 -24.19
C ASP A 170 -4.08 -36.40 -25.10
N GLU A 171 -2.88 -35.80 -25.11
CA GLU A 171 -1.70 -36.34 -25.80
C GLU A 171 -1.31 -37.72 -25.26
N ALA A 172 -1.19 -37.86 -23.94
CA ALA A 172 -0.86 -39.13 -23.30
C ALA A 172 -1.91 -40.21 -23.59
N ARG A 173 -3.20 -39.85 -23.60
CA ARG A 173 -4.30 -40.78 -23.95
C ARG A 173 -4.23 -41.22 -25.41
N LYS A 174 -3.98 -40.30 -26.34
CA LYS A 174 -3.81 -40.63 -27.77
C LYS A 174 -2.59 -41.55 -27.98
N PHE A 175 -1.51 -41.31 -27.25
CA PHE A 175 -0.32 -42.15 -27.28
C PHE A 175 -0.58 -43.55 -26.73
N ALA A 176 -1.24 -43.66 -25.57
CA ALA A 176 -1.61 -44.94 -24.99
C ALA A 176 -2.45 -45.78 -25.95
N LYS A 177 -3.45 -45.17 -26.60
CA LYS A 177 -4.28 -45.86 -27.61
C LYS A 177 -3.46 -46.36 -28.81
N LYS A 178 -2.56 -45.53 -29.35
CA LYS A 178 -1.67 -45.95 -30.44
C LYS A 178 -0.74 -47.08 -30.02
N LEU A 179 -0.26 -47.07 -28.77
CA LEU A 179 0.60 -48.13 -28.25
C LEU A 179 -0.15 -49.45 -28.16
N GLU A 180 -1.38 -49.44 -27.63
CA GLU A 180 -2.26 -50.61 -27.60
C GLU A 180 -2.52 -51.19 -29.00
N GLU A 181 -2.80 -50.34 -30.00
CA GLU A 181 -2.97 -50.77 -31.40
C GLU A 181 -1.71 -51.46 -31.94
N LYS A 182 -0.52 -50.96 -31.58
CA LYS A 182 0.77 -51.53 -32.03
C LYS A 182 1.11 -52.81 -31.27
N GLU A 183 0.75 -52.92 -30.00
CA GLU A 183 0.89 -54.16 -29.21
C GLU A 183 -0.01 -55.27 -29.75
N GLN A 184 -1.27 -54.96 -30.13
CA GLN A 184 -2.16 -55.93 -30.78
C GLN A 184 -1.58 -56.45 -32.10
N ILE A 185 -1.00 -55.57 -32.93
CA ILE A 185 -0.32 -55.97 -34.17
C ILE A 185 0.88 -56.88 -33.87
N LEU A 186 1.65 -56.56 -32.82
CA LEU A 186 2.79 -57.39 -32.41
C LEU A 186 2.33 -58.77 -31.93
N GLU A 187 1.22 -58.84 -31.19
CA GLU A 187 0.63 -60.08 -30.70
C GLU A 187 0.10 -60.94 -31.85
N GLU A 188 -0.58 -60.34 -32.84
CA GLU A 188 -1.02 -61.03 -34.05
C GLU A 188 0.16 -61.59 -34.87
N ILE A 189 1.26 -60.83 -34.98
CA ILE A 189 2.50 -61.29 -35.65
C ILE A 189 3.13 -62.45 -34.88
N LEU A 190 3.17 -62.38 -33.54
CA LEU A 190 3.70 -63.44 -32.69
C LEU A 190 2.84 -64.72 -32.76
N GLU A 191 1.52 -64.57 -32.84
CA GLU A 191 0.59 -65.70 -32.97
C GLU A 191 0.68 -66.39 -34.33
N LYS A 192 0.82 -65.62 -35.41
CA LYS A 192 1.15 -66.14 -36.76
C LYS A 192 2.53 -66.83 -36.80
N LEU A 193 3.47 -66.39 -35.96
CA LEU A 193 4.78 -67.03 -35.85
C LEU A 193 4.73 -68.38 -35.13
N LYS A 194 3.85 -68.51 -34.13
CA LYS A 194 3.64 -69.76 -33.37
C LYS A 194 2.94 -70.84 -34.19
N SER A 195 2.10 -70.46 -35.17
CA SER A 195 1.31 -71.39 -35.96
C SER A 195 2.03 -71.97 -37.19
N ASP A 196 3.04 -71.29 -37.76
CA ASP A 196 3.82 -71.82 -38.90
C ASP A 196 5.33 -71.42 -38.83
N PRO A 197 6.22 -72.31 -38.31
CA PRO A 197 7.64 -72.00 -38.10
C PRO A 197 8.48 -72.17 -39.38
N SER A 198 8.02 -71.59 -40.50
CA SER A 198 8.79 -71.58 -41.74
C SER A 198 9.91 -70.54 -41.70
N ARG A 199 11.14 -70.94 -42.05
CA ARG A 199 12.36 -70.11 -42.00
C ARG A 199 12.26 -68.79 -42.79
N LYS A 200 11.43 -68.75 -43.84
CA LYS A 200 11.13 -67.53 -44.64
C LYS A 200 10.13 -66.60 -43.95
N LEU A 201 9.18 -67.14 -43.18
CA LEU A 201 8.18 -66.37 -42.44
C LEU A 201 8.83 -65.68 -41.25
N VAL A 202 9.69 -66.40 -40.51
CA VAL A 202 10.48 -65.87 -39.40
C VAL A 202 11.29 -64.64 -39.82
N ALA A 203 12.05 -64.73 -40.92
CA ALA A 203 12.86 -63.60 -41.40
C ALA A 203 12.05 -62.35 -41.79
N ARG A 204 10.83 -62.52 -42.33
CA ARG A 204 9.93 -61.40 -42.64
C ARG A 204 9.35 -60.78 -41.38
N SER A 205 8.85 -61.60 -40.46
CA SER A 205 8.28 -61.14 -39.20
C SER A 205 9.30 -60.43 -38.29
N TRP A 206 10.58 -60.83 -38.30
CA TRP A 206 11.64 -60.09 -37.58
C TRP A 206 11.88 -58.69 -38.16
N ASN A 207 11.76 -58.53 -39.49
CA ASN A 207 11.81 -57.20 -40.10
C ASN A 207 10.59 -56.39 -39.68
N ASP A 208 9.39 -56.97 -39.73
CA ASP A 208 8.15 -56.28 -39.35
C ASP A 208 8.17 -55.82 -37.89
N ILE A 209 8.65 -56.67 -36.96
CA ILE A 209 8.85 -56.32 -35.55
C ILE A 209 9.86 -55.17 -35.39
N LYS A 210 10.96 -55.18 -36.15
CA LYS A 210 11.96 -54.11 -36.15
C LYS A 210 11.39 -52.79 -36.69
N TYR A 211 10.51 -52.85 -37.70
CA TYR A 211 9.80 -51.68 -38.21
C TYR A 211 8.84 -51.11 -37.17
N VAL A 212 8.00 -51.95 -36.54
CA VAL A 212 7.06 -51.52 -35.49
C VAL A 212 7.81 -50.90 -34.30
N LYS A 213 8.94 -51.48 -33.89
CA LYS A 213 9.77 -50.93 -32.81
C LYS A 213 10.40 -49.57 -33.19
N ARG A 214 10.90 -49.42 -34.42
CA ARG A 214 11.47 -48.14 -34.89
C ARG A 214 10.39 -47.06 -35.05
N ASP A 215 9.20 -47.46 -35.49
CA ASP A 215 8.03 -46.59 -35.64
C ASP A 215 7.54 -46.08 -34.28
N ALA A 216 7.43 -46.96 -33.29
CA ALA A 216 7.09 -46.59 -31.91
C ALA A 216 8.11 -45.63 -31.27
N ILE A 217 9.41 -45.83 -31.53
CA ILE A 217 10.46 -44.90 -31.05
C ILE A 217 10.32 -43.53 -31.73
N LYS A 218 10.07 -43.49 -33.05
CA LYS A 218 9.88 -42.22 -33.78
C LYS A 218 8.62 -41.49 -33.33
N ASP A 219 7.54 -42.20 -33.06
CA ASP A 219 6.31 -41.62 -32.54
C ASP A 219 6.50 -41.08 -31.11
N ALA A 220 7.35 -41.71 -30.30
CA ALA A 220 7.74 -41.20 -28.98
C ALA A 220 8.64 -39.95 -29.06
N GLU A 221 9.52 -39.85 -30.06
CA GLU A 221 10.33 -38.66 -30.32
C GLU A 221 9.52 -37.48 -30.90
N ASN A 222 8.44 -37.77 -31.64
CA ASN A 222 7.55 -36.78 -32.26
C ASN A 222 6.43 -36.28 -31.33
N ILE A 223 6.49 -36.57 -30.03
CA ILE A 223 5.50 -36.05 -29.07
C ILE A 223 5.55 -34.50 -29.08
N PRO A 224 4.43 -33.81 -29.39
CA PRO A 224 4.40 -32.35 -29.52
C PRO A 224 4.89 -31.61 -28.28
N SER A 225 4.63 -32.13 -27.07
CA SER A 225 5.12 -31.54 -25.82
C SER A 225 6.63 -31.65 -25.60
N LEU A 226 7.31 -32.67 -26.15
CA LEU A 226 8.78 -32.76 -26.14
C LEU A 226 9.41 -31.86 -27.22
N LEU A 227 8.79 -31.79 -28.40
CA LEU A 227 9.20 -30.88 -29.47
C LEU A 227 9.05 -29.41 -29.05
N ALA A 228 7.93 -29.05 -28.42
CA ALA A 228 7.72 -27.71 -27.88
C ALA A 228 8.74 -27.37 -26.79
N ARG A 229 9.07 -28.30 -25.88
CA ARG A 229 10.10 -28.09 -24.87
C ARG A 229 11.49 -27.90 -25.49
N LYS A 230 11.81 -28.65 -26.55
CA LYS A 230 13.06 -28.51 -27.30
C LYS A 230 13.11 -27.20 -28.09
N GLN A 231 12.00 -26.77 -28.67
CA GLN A 231 11.87 -25.49 -29.38
C GLN A 231 11.96 -24.29 -28.44
N ILE A 232 11.32 -24.34 -27.26
CA ILE A 232 11.43 -23.31 -26.23
C ILE A 232 12.88 -23.25 -25.70
N ALA A 233 13.52 -24.40 -25.44
CA ALA A 233 14.93 -24.43 -25.05
C ALA A 233 15.85 -23.86 -26.15
N ALA A 234 15.59 -24.17 -27.42
CA ALA A 234 16.33 -23.61 -28.54
C ALA A 234 16.09 -22.09 -28.70
N ALA A 235 14.86 -21.62 -28.56
CA ALA A 235 14.52 -20.20 -28.64
C ALA A 235 15.10 -19.39 -27.47
N ALA A 236 15.12 -19.95 -26.25
CA ALA A 236 15.79 -19.35 -25.10
C ALA A 236 17.31 -19.25 -25.32
N GLN A 237 17.93 -20.32 -25.85
CA GLN A 237 19.34 -20.30 -26.25
C GLN A 237 19.61 -19.26 -27.35
N ASP A 238 18.68 -19.05 -28.28
CA ASP A 238 18.82 -18.06 -29.35
C ASP A 238 18.69 -16.62 -28.84
N MET A 239 17.79 -16.34 -27.88
CA MET A 239 17.68 -15.03 -27.24
C MET A 239 18.91 -14.69 -26.39
N GLU A 240 19.36 -15.62 -25.54
CA GLU A 240 20.59 -15.45 -24.76
C GLU A 240 21.82 -15.27 -25.67
N ALA A 241 21.83 -15.86 -26.87
CA ALA A 241 22.93 -15.70 -27.82
C ALA A 241 22.93 -14.31 -28.48
N GLN A 242 21.77 -13.66 -28.59
CA GLN A 242 21.64 -12.30 -29.12
C GLN A 242 22.06 -11.23 -28.12
N GLU A 243 21.93 -11.49 -26.80
CA GLU A 243 22.40 -10.59 -25.74
C GLU A 243 23.92 -10.64 -25.54
N LEU A 244 24.57 -11.74 -25.92
CA LEU A 244 26.02 -11.89 -25.85
C LEU A 244 26.69 -11.30 -27.09
N VAL A 245 27.51 -10.27 -26.91
CA VAL A 245 28.36 -9.73 -28.00
C VAL A 245 29.65 -10.55 -28.09
N PRO A 246 29.91 -11.27 -29.20
CA PRO A 246 31.14 -12.04 -29.35
C PRO A 246 32.39 -11.15 -29.25
N PHE A 247 33.47 -11.67 -28.69
CA PHE A 247 34.71 -10.91 -28.47
C PHE A 247 35.27 -10.29 -29.76
N ALA A 248 35.08 -10.96 -30.90
CA ALA A 248 35.51 -10.45 -32.21
C ALA A 248 34.78 -9.16 -32.66
N GLU A 249 33.60 -8.87 -32.13
CA GLU A 249 32.72 -7.76 -32.52
C GLU A 249 32.83 -6.54 -31.59
N LEU A 250 33.60 -6.62 -30.51
CA LEU A 250 33.89 -5.48 -29.64
C LEU A 250 34.75 -4.44 -30.37
N ARG A 251 34.28 -3.18 -30.33
CA ARG A 251 34.94 -2.01 -30.94
C ARG A 251 36.29 -1.71 -30.29
N ASP A 252 36.35 -1.87 -28.97
CA ASP A 252 37.57 -1.82 -28.15
C ASP A 252 37.83 -3.23 -27.64
N LYS A 253 38.91 -3.88 -28.11
CA LYS A 253 39.28 -5.25 -27.73
C LYS A 253 40.15 -5.18 -26.47
N PRO A 254 39.63 -5.49 -25.27
CA PRO A 254 40.48 -5.61 -24.10
C PRO A 254 41.44 -6.80 -24.26
N ASP A 255 42.70 -6.66 -23.85
CA ASP A 255 43.64 -7.78 -23.86
C ASP A 255 43.22 -8.83 -22.83
N LEU A 256 42.82 -10.02 -23.30
CA LEU A 256 42.52 -11.16 -22.42
C LEU A 256 43.80 -11.67 -21.77
N GLN A 257 43.79 -11.75 -20.44
CA GLN A 257 44.84 -12.35 -19.63
C GLN A 257 44.42 -13.71 -19.05
N GLU A 258 45.41 -14.53 -18.71
CA GLU A 258 45.18 -15.79 -18.00
C GLU A 258 44.54 -15.48 -16.63
N GLY A 259 43.39 -16.10 -16.35
CA GLY A 259 42.57 -15.83 -15.17
C GLY A 259 41.31 -14.99 -15.45
N ASP A 260 41.18 -14.38 -16.63
CA ASP A 260 39.96 -13.62 -16.98
C ASP A 260 38.73 -14.51 -17.10
N THR A 261 37.56 -13.96 -16.77
CA THR A 261 36.28 -14.67 -16.89
C THR A 261 35.60 -14.30 -18.20
N VAL A 262 35.24 -15.30 -19.00
CA VAL A 262 34.53 -15.18 -20.28
C VAL A 262 33.30 -16.09 -20.31
N VAL A 263 32.36 -15.82 -21.20
CA VAL A 263 31.14 -16.61 -21.38
C VAL A 263 31.16 -17.30 -22.74
N VAL A 264 30.78 -18.57 -22.80
CA VAL A 264 30.74 -19.33 -24.06
C VAL A 264 29.48 -19.00 -24.86
N CYS A 265 29.65 -18.49 -26.08
CA CYS A 265 28.55 -18.14 -27.00
C CYS A 265 28.23 -19.27 -28.01
N LYS A 266 29.01 -20.34 -28.04
CA LYS A 266 28.79 -21.46 -28.96
C LYS A 266 27.56 -22.27 -28.57
N LYS A 267 26.56 -22.33 -29.45
CA LYS A 267 25.34 -23.16 -29.27
C LYS A 267 25.71 -24.62 -29.00
N GLY A 268 25.27 -25.15 -27.87
CA GLY A 268 25.62 -26.49 -27.42
C GLY A 268 25.48 -26.65 -25.90
N PRO A 269 25.95 -27.77 -25.33
CA PRO A 269 25.80 -28.06 -23.89
C PRO A 269 26.57 -27.12 -22.97
N LEU A 270 27.53 -26.37 -23.51
CA LEU A 270 28.36 -25.40 -22.77
C LEU A 270 27.94 -23.94 -23.01
N PHE A 271 26.84 -23.71 -23.71
CA PHE A 271 26.34 -22.36 -24.04
C PHE A 271 25.96 -21.57 -22.77
N ALA A 272 26.28 -20.27 -22.75
CA ALA A 272 26.06 -19.32 -21.65
C ALA A 272 26.67 -19.73 -20.29
N ARG A 273 27.69 -20.60 -20.31
CA ARG A 273 28.47 -20.94 -19.11
C ARG A 273 29.66 -20.01 -18.99
N GLU A 274 29.95 -19.61 -17.76
CA GLU A 274 31.19 -18.92 -17.41
C GLU A 274 32.38 -19.87 -17.55
N ALA A 275 33.48 -19.32 -18.05
CA ALA A 275 34.72 -20.01 -18.32
C ALA A 275 35.88 -19.12 -17.90
N THR A 276 36.93 -19.72 -17.33
CA THR A 276 38.15 -19.00 -16.97
C THR A 276 39.19 -19.20 -18.05
N VAL A 277 39.80 -18.12 -18.53
CA VAL A 277 40.87 -18.17 -19.52
C VAL A 277 42.10 -18.82 -18.89
N LEU A 278 42.54 -19.95 -19.43
CA LEU A 278 43.76 -20.62 -18.99
C LEU A 278 44.95 -20.16 -19.82
N LYS A 279 44.79 -20.08 -21.14
CA LYS A 279 45.87 -19.72 -22.06
C LYS A 279 45.35 -19.15 -23.36
N THR A 280 45.95 -18.05 -23.80
CA THR A 280 45.72 -17.50 -25.14
C THR A 280 46.64 -18.21 -26.14
N MET A 281 46.06 -18.86 -27.14
CA MET A 281 46.82 -19.56 -28.19
C MET A 281 46.96 -18.68 -29.43
N GLY A 282 48.06 -18.82 -30.16
CA GLY A 282 48.19 -18.24 -31.51
C GLY A 282 47.07 -18.74 -32.43
N ASN A 283 46.63 -17.90 -33.38
CA ASN A 283 45.52 -18.12 -34.32
C ASN A 283 44.09 -17.91 -33.79
N ASN A 284 43.89 -16.88 -32.96
CA ASN A 284 42.55 -16.40 -32.59
C ASN A 284 41.72 -17.45 -31.80
N ARG A 285 42.40 -18.28 -30.99
CA ARG A 285 41.81 -19.31 -30.13
C ARG A 285 42.28 -19.13 -28.70
N ILE A 286 41.41 -19.44 -27.76
CA ILE A 286 41.73 -19.44 -26.34
C ILE A 286 41.36 -20.79 -25.74
N GLU A 287 42.17 -21.25 -24.78
CA GLU A 287 41.85 -22.38 -23.94
C GLU A 287 41.21 -21.86 -22.66
N VAL A 288 40.00 -22.35 -22.38
CA VAL A 288 39.23 -21.94 -21.20
C VAL A 288 38.84 -23.17 -20.38
N GLN A 289 38.70 -22.97 -19.07
CA GLN A 289 38.18 -23.97 -18.16
C GLN A 289 36.69 -23.73 -17.93
N VAL A 290 35.85 -24.72 -18.25
CA VAL A 290 34.40 -24.71 -17.97
C VAL A 290 34.08 -25.94 -17.14
N ASN A 291 33.54 -25.77 -15.93
CA ASN A 291 33.17 -26.88 -15.03
C ASN A 291 34.26 -27.96 -14.91
N ASN A 292 35.51 -27.54 -14.64
CA ASN A 292 36.69 -28.40 -14.52
C ASN A 292 37.14 -29.13 -15.80
N MET A 293 36.55 -28.82 -16.96
CA MET A 293 37.01 -29.29 -18.26
C MET A 293 37.75 -28.20 -19.02
N ASN A 294 38.90 -28.52 -19.61
CA ASN A 294 39.63 -27.61 -20.49
C ASN A 294 39.13 -27.78 -21.93
N VAL A 295 38.66 -26.69 -22.54
CA VAL A 295 38.11 -26.69 -23.89
C VAL A 295 38.62 -25.46 -24.65
N ALA A 296 38.99 -25.64 -25.93
CA ALA A 296 39.48 -24.55 -26.76
C ALA A 296 38.37 -23.96 -27.64
N PHE A 297 38.12 -22.65 -27.51
CA PHE A 297 37.14 -21.90 -28.32
C PHE A 297 37.81 -20.85 -29.21
N LYS A 298 37.14 -20.46 -30.30
CA LYS A 298 37.55 -19.28 -31.09
C LYS A 298 37.12 -18.00 -30.39
N LEU A 299 37.78 -16.87 -30.65
CA LEU A 299 37.35 -15.56 -30.13
C LEU A 299 35.95 -15.12 -30.64
N THR A 300 35.44 -15.73 -31.72
CA THR A 300 34.06 -15.54 -32.19
C THR A 300 33.03 -16.37 -31.42
N GLU A 301 33.48 -17.30 -30.55
CA GLU A 301 32.64 -18.26 -29.83
C GLU A 301 32.57 -17.96 -28.32
N ILE A 302 33.08 -16.81 -27.90
CA ILE A 302 33.17 -16.35 -26.51
C ILE A 302 32.77 -14.87 -26.43
N ALA A 303 32.26 -14.44 -25.28
CA ALA A 303 31.93 -13.04 -24.96
C ALA A 303 32.43 -12.66 -23.58
N MET A 304 32.51 -11.37 -23.30
CA MET A 304 32.74 -10.88 -21.93
C MET A 304 31.45 -11.02 -21.10
N PRO A 305 31.55 -11.35 -19.79
CA PRO A 305 30.41 -11.33 -18.91
C PRO A 305 29.85 -9.90 -18.84
N VAL A 306 28.55 -9.75 -19.06
CA VAL A 306 27.86 -8.46 -18.92
C VAL A 306 27.93 -8.08 -17.45
N ALA A 307 28.46 -6.89 -17.15
CA ALA A 307 28.53 -6.36 -15.79
C ALA A 307 27.13 -6.07 -15.24
N ASN A 308 26.46 -7.10 -14.73
CA ASN A 308 25.23 -6.97 -13.97
C ASN A 308 25.58 -6.61 -12.51
N GLY A 309 24.93 -5.56 -12.00
CA GLY A 309 25.09 -5.04 -10.63
C GLY A 309 24.88 -6.11 -9.52
N PRO A 310 25.18 -5.75 -8.27
CA PRO A 310 25.57 -6.70 -7.23
C PRO A 310 24.43 -7.66 -6.87
N LYS A 311 24.70 -8.96 -6.89
CA LYS A 311 23.85 -10.01 -6.30
C LYS A 311 24.35 -10.41 -4.91
N PRO A 312 23.44 -10.80 -4.00
CA PRO A 312 23.69 -10.86 -2.56
C PRO A 312 24.53 -12.09 -2.18
N GLN A 313 25.65 -11.87 -1.49
CA GLN A 313 26.38 -12.93 -0.80
C GLN A 313 25.73 -13.23 0.55
N GLN A 314 25.24 -14.46 0.69
CA GLN A 314 25.15 -15.11 1.99
C GLN A 314 26.58 -15.33 2.51
N SER A 315 26.92 -14.77 3.67
CA SER A 315 27.98 -15.35 4.49
C SER A 315 27.80 -15.06 5.97
N SER A 316 28.10 -16.11 6.72
CA SER A 316 28.09 -16.28 8.16
C SER A 316 29.21 -15.53 8.87
N ALA A 317 28.87 -14.96 10.03
CA ALA A 317 29.65 -14.79 11.26
C ALA A 317 31.15 -14.41 11.23
N SER A 318 31.45 -13.30 11.91
CA SER A 318 32.36 -13.18 13.08
C SER A 318 33.40 -12.04 12.96
N GLY A 319 33.48 -11.21 14.01
CA GLY A 319 34.57 -10.24 14.23
C GLY A 319 34.13 -8.78 14.43
N LYS A 320 34.01 -8.36 15.70
CA LYS A 320 34.06 -6.96 16.16
C LYS A 320 35.48 -6.69 16.73
N PRO A 321 35.85 -5.46 17.13
CA PRO A 321 35.61 -4.12 16.53
C PRO A 321 36.88 -3.22 16.56
N ASN A 322 36.91 -2.07 15.88
CA ASN A 322 37.51 -0.88 16.49
C ASN A 322 36.96 0.46 15.97
N ARG A 323 36.84 1.40 16.91
CA ARG A 323 36.20 2.73 16.83
C ARG A 323 37.16 3.80 16.28
N SER A 324 36.63 4.86 15.64
CA SER A 324 36.44 6.18 16.31
C SER A 324 36.00 7.31 15.38
N LYS A 325 35.33 8.30 16.02
CA LYS A 325 34.87 9.65 15.62
C LYS A 325 33.43 9.72 15.10
N SER A 326 32.41 9.92 15.93
CA SER A 326 32.02 11.03 16.85
C SER A 326 30.89 11.85 16.24
N ILE A 327 29.65 11.51 16.59
CA ILE A 327 28.45 12.32 16.38
C ILE A 327 27.90 12.69 17.76
N SER A 328 27.45 13.93 17.90
CA SER A 328 27.07 14.61 19.14
C SER A 328 25.82 14.04 19.83
N LYS A 329 25.86 14.06 21.17
CA LYS A 329 24.86 13.59 22.16
C LYS A 329 23.41 14.11 22.01
N ALA A 330 23.18 15.09 21.13
CA ALA A 330 21.84 15.61 20.80
C ALA A 330 21.15 14.79 19.70
N ALA A 331 21.91 14.23 18.75
CA ALA A 331 21.38 13.36 17.70
C ALA A 331 20.98 11.98 18.24
N GLU A 332 21.67 11.48 19.27
CA GLU A 332 21.31 10.23 19.96
C GLU A 332 19.97 10.33 20.70
N ARG A 333 19.54 11.52 21.12
CA ARG A 333 18.23 11.70 21.79
C ARG A 333 17.05 11.76 20.82
N LEU A 334 17.26 12.24 19.60
CA LEU A 334 16.23 12.29 18.57
C LEU A 334 16.01 10.91 17.93
N LEU A 335 17.08 10.14 17.71
CA LEU A 335 17.01 8.79 17.14
C LEU A 335 16.47 7.74 18.14
N ALA A 336 16.51 8.00 19.44
CA ALA A 336 15.92 7.12 20.44
C ALA A 336 14.38 7.22 20.52
N HIS A 337 13.76 8.26 19.93
CA HIS A 337 12.32 8.48 19.98
C HIS A 337 11.53 7.98 18.76
N GLU A 338 12.20 7.46 17.73
CA GLU A 338 11.54 6.93 16.51
C GLU A 338 11.20 5.43 16.58
N ASN A 339 11.59 4.73 17.66
CA ASN A 339 11.37 3.28 17.75
C ASN A 339 10.35 2.83 18.83
N ASP A 340 9.69 3.77 19.49
CA ASP A 340 8.51 3.47 20.30
C ASP A 340 7.25 3.78 19.49
N GLY A 341 6.62 2.71 18.99
CA GLY A 341 5.34 2.77 18.28
C GLY A 341 4.24 3.41 19.13
N ALA A 342 4.09 4.72 19.01
CA ALA A 342 3.05 5.51 19.65
C ALA A 342 1.72 5.53 18.87
N THR A 343 1.46 4.49 18.06
CA THR A 343 0.19 4.26 17.37
C THR A 343 -0.70 3.22 18.05
N SER A 344 -0.54 2.94 19.36
CA SER A 344 -1.34 1.88 20.00
C SER A 344 -1.84 2.13 21.43
N GLU A 345 -1.64 3.30 22.04
CA GLU A 345 -2.15 3.57 23.40
C GLU A 345 -3.46 4.36 23.41
N TRP A 346 -3.64 5.31 22.50
CA TRP A 346 -4.90 6.07 22.38
C TRP A 346 -6.04 5.24 21.76
N GLU A 347 -5.74 4.35 20.80
CA GLU A 347 -6.72 3.42 20.22
C GLU A 347 -7.16 2.33 21.21
N ARG A 348 -6.26 1.83 22.07
CA ARG A 348 -6.59 0.88 23.14
C ARG A 348 -7.38 1.55 24.27
N ALA A 349 -7.05 2.79 24.63
CA ALA A 349 -7.81 3.55 25.62
C ALA A 349 -9.25 3.86 25.14
N ARG A 350 -9.46 4.02 23.83
CA ARG A 350 -10.78 4.21 23.22
C ARG A 350 -11.62 2.93 23.20
N GLN A 351 -11.01 1.74 23.22
CA GLN A 351 -11.71 0.44 23.28
C GLN A 351 -12.02 -0.05 24.70
N GLN A 352 -11.41 0.53 25.75
CA GLN A 352 -11.59 0.06 27.15
C GLN A 352 -12.39 0.98 28.08
N GLN A 353 -13.02 2.05 27.57
CA GLN A 353 -13.99 2.83 28.37
C GLN A 353 -15.40 2.67 27.82
N GLN A 354 -16.05 1.57 28.19
CA GLN A 354 -17.51 1.55 28.28
C GLN A 354 -17.92 2.28 29.57
N PRO A 355 -18.71 3.36 29.50
CA PRO A 355 -19.37 3.86 30.69
C PRO A 355 -20.48 2.87 31.06
N GLY A 356 -20.41 2.34 32.27
CA GLY A 356 -21.55 1.69 32.91
C GLY A 356 -22.75 2.64 32.93
N ALA A 357 -23.93 2.07 32.71
CA ALA A 357 -25.19 2.77 32.64
C ALA A 357 -25.44 3.63 33.89
N SER A 358 -25.45 4.95 33.71
CA SER A 358 -26.21 5.85 34.58
C SER A 358 -27.33 6.45 33.74
N GLU A 359 -28.56 6.10 34.08
CA GLU A 359 -29.78 6.71 33.54
C GLU A 359 -29.81 8.21 33.88
N GLY A 360 -29.36 9.03 32.95
CA GLY A 360 -29.38 10.49 33.07
C GLY A 360 -29.42 11.10 31.68
N LYS A 361 -30.60 11.60 31.29
CA LYS A 361 -30.93 12.33 30.05
C LYS A 361 -29.72 12.65 29.16
N GLN A 362 -29.45 11.77 28.21
CA GLN A 362 -28.35 11.93 27.26
C GLN A 362 -28.64 13.11 26.33
N ALA A 363 -27.72 14.07 26.29
CA ALA A 363 -27.78 15.21 25.40
C ALA A 363 -27.85 14.75 23.93
N THR A 364 -28.92 15.14 23.25
CA THR A 364 -29.26 14.84 21.86
C THR A 364 -28.44 15.69 20.90
N MET A 365 -27.13 15.50 20.85
CA MET A 365 -26.27 16.24 19.91
C MET A 365 -26.07 15.43 18.62
N ARG A 366 -26.23 16.08 17.47
CA ARG A 366 -25.92 15.46 16.17
C ARG A 366 -24.41 15.24 16.03
N THR A 367 -24.03 14.02 15.65
CA THR A 367 -22.66 13.61 15.32
C THR A 367 -22.68 12.86 13.99
N GLU A 368 -21.53 12.69 13.34
CA GLU A 368 -21.45 11.85 12.13
C GLU A 368 -21.89 10.40 12.43
N SER A 369 -21.60 9.93 13.64
CA SER A 369 -21.92 8.56 14.07
C SER A 369 -23.42 8.30 14.19
N ASN A 370 -24.25 9.31 14.51
CA ASN A 370 -25.70 9.17 14.64
C ASN A 370 -26.48 9.81 13.47
N THR A 371 -25.81 10.19 12.38
CA THR A 371 -26.45 10.75 11.19
C THR A 371 -26.40 9.76 10.03
N VAL A 372 -27.49 9.63 9.28
CA VAL A 372 -27.56 8.91 8.00
C VAL A 372 -27.87 9.91 6.89
N ASN A 373 -27.04 9.90 5.85
CA ASN A 373 -27.22 10.72 4.67
C ASN A 373 -27.98 9.94 3.59
N VAL A 374 -29.16 10.44 3.21
CA VAL A 374 -30.01 9.87 2.15
C VAL A 374 -30.26 10.86 1.01
N LEU A 375 -29.43 11.91 0.89
CA LEU A 375 -29.50 12.84 -0.23
C LEU A 375 -29.28 12.10 -1.56
N GLY A 376 -30.11 12.41 -2.55
CA GLY A 376 -30.04 11.80 -3.89
C GLY A 376 -30.53 10.35 -3.98
N CYS A 377 -30.91 9.73 -2.87
CA CYS A 377 -31.45 8.36 -2.87
C CYS A 377 -32.93 8.34 -3.29
N ASN A 378 -33.36 7.22 -3.90
CA ASN A 378 -34.79 6.95 -4.04
C ASN A 378 -35.40 6.52 -2.68
N LEU A 379 -36.74 6.40 -2.60
CA LEU A 379 -37.39 6.08 -1.31
C LEU A 379 -36.98 4.71 -0.76
N LEU A 380 -36.85 3.70 -1.62
CA LEU A 380 -36.55 2.32 -1.20
C LEU A 380 -35.11 2.21 -0.69
N GLU A 381 -34.15 2.81 -1.41
CA GLU A 381 -32.75 2.92 -1.00
C GLU A 381 -32.59 3.71 0.29
N ALA A 382 -33.34 4.81 0.45
CA ALA A 382 -33.33 5.59 1.67
C ALA A 382 -33.85 4.76 2.86
N GLN A 383 -34.92 3.98 2.68
CA GLN A 383 -35.47 3.11 3.73
C GLN A 383 -34.46 2.05 4.19
N GLU A 384 -33.77 1.41 3.25
CA GLU A 384 -32.75 0.40 3.56
C GLU A 384 -31.59 1.00 4.36
N LYS A 385 -31.03 2.11 3.89
CA LYS A 385 -29.95 2.84 4.61
C LYS A 385 -30.37 3.30 6.00
N ILE A 386 -31.62 3.72 6.17
CA ILE A 386 -32.14 4.14 7.48
C ILE A 386 -32.29 2.93 8.42
N LYS A 387 -32.80 1.80 7.93
CA LYS A 387 -32.92 0.56 8.72
C LYS A 387 -31.57 0.01 9.18
N ASP A 388 -30.57 0.04 8.29
CA ASP A 388 -29.20 -0.35 8.64
C ASP A 388 -28.63 0.56 9.72
N LYS A 389 -28.89 1.88 9.60
CA LYS A 389 -28.45 2.84 10.61
C LYS A 389 -29.15 2.66 11.95
N PHE A 390 -30.45 2.35 11.97
CA PHE A 390 -31.17 2.05 13.20
C PHE A 390 -30.59 0.83 13.90
N SER A 391 -30.33 -0.24 13.14
CA SER A 391 -29.72 -1.47 13.67
C SER A 391 -28.33 -1.21 14.24
N ALA A 392 -27.49 -0.47 13.51
CA ALA A 392 -26.15 -0.08 13.98
C ALA A 392 -26.20 0.84 15.21
N SER A 393 -27.16 1.76 15.26
CA SER A 393 -27.30 2.70 16.39
C SER A 393 -27.75 1.97 17.65
N LEU A 394 -28.68 1.02 17.52
CA LEU A 394 -29.14 0.16 18.61
C LEU A 394 -28.01 -0.70 19.17
N MET A 395 -27.20 -1.34 18.32
CA MET A 395 -26.02 -2.09 18.77
C MET A 395 -24.99 -1.20 19.49
N SER A 396 -24.90 0.07 19.13
CA SER A 396 -23.99 1.03 19.74
C SER A 396 -24.56 1.73 20.99
N GLY A 397 -25.73 1.31 21.48
CA GLY A 397 -26.40 1.90 22.65
C GLY A 397 -26.91 3.33 22.44
N ARG A 398 -27.09 3.76 21.18
CA ARG A 398 -27.62 5.08 20.83
C ARG A 398 -29.10 5.00 20.50
N THR A 399 -29.88 5.86 21.15
CA THR A 399 -31.35 5.89 21.03
C THR A 399 -31.85 6.99 20.10
N THR A 400 -30.97 7.67 19.36
CA THR A 400 -31.36 8.79 18.51
C THR A 400 -30.56 8.80 17.21
N VAL A 401 -31.28 8.91 16.09
CA VAL A 401 -30.71 8.92 14.74
C VAL A 401 -31.24 10.12 13.97
N TYR A 402 -30.34 10.81 13.27
CA TYR A 402 -30.64 11.95 12.41
C TYR A 402 -30.62 11.52 10.95
N ILE A 403 -31.71 11.77 10.23
CA ILE A 403 -31.87 11.42 8.82
C ILE A 403 -31.75 12.69 7.98
N LEU A 404 -30.67 12.81 7.22
CA LEU A 404 -30.42 13.92 6.31
C LEU A 404 -31.02 13.63 4.94
N HIS A 405 -32.19 14.21 4.67
CA HIS A 405 -32.91 14.10 3.40
C HIS A 405 -32.92 15.41 2.59
N GLY A 406 -32.49 16.53 3.18
CA GLY A 406 -32.48 17.85 2.55
C GLY A 406 -33.86 18.45 2.33
N HIS A 407 -33.93 19.65 1.75
CA HIS A 407 -35.21 20.28 1.40
C HIS A 407 -35.77 19.78 0.07
N GLY A 408 -34.90 19.49 -0.91
CA GLY A 408 -35.26 19.02 -2.26
C GLY A 408 -36.17 19.97 -3.05
N THR A 409 -36.42 19.68 -4.33
CA THR A 409 -37.45 20.36 -5.13
C THR A 409 -38.83 19.93 -4.65
N GLY A 410 -39.42 20.68 -3.71
CA GLY A 410 -40.77 20.44 -3.18
C GLY A 410 -40.88 19.45 -2.02
N GLY A 411 -39.79 19.04 -1.38
CA GLY A 411 -39.84 18.20 -0.16
C GLY A 411 -40.41 16.79 -0.36
N VAL A 412 -40.39 16.25 -1.59
CA VAL A 412 -41.02 14.96 -1.91
C VAL A 412 -40.39 13.81 -1.11
N LEU A 413 -39.06 13.72 -1.06
CA LEU A 413 -38.36 12.68 -0.31
C LEU A 413 -38.57 12.83 1.20
N LYS A 414 -38.47 14.06 1.72
CA LYS A 414 -38.80 14.42 3.10
C LYS A 414 -40.18 13.92 3.51
N SER A 415 -41.21 14.25 2.74
CA SER A 415 -42.60 13.88 3.03
C SER A 415 -42.81 12.38 3.00
N LYS A 416 -42.20 11.69 2.02
CA LYS A 416 -42.26 10.23 1.91
C LYS A 416 -41.57 9.51 3.07
N ILE A 417 -40.37 9.98 3.48
CA ILE A 417 -39.65 9.43 4.63
C ILE A 417 -40.43 9.67 5.92
N ARG A 418 -40.92 10.88 6.16
CA ARG A 418 -41.73 11.19 7.35
C ARG A 418 -43.03 10.39 7.40
N ASN A 419 -43.66 10.14 6.25
CA ASN A 419 -44.84 9.29 6.20
C ASN A 419 -44.51 7.82 6.48
N TRP A 420 -43.40 7.31 5.95
CA TRP A 420 -42.92 5.96 6.25
C TRP A 420 -42.54 5.79 7.73
N LEU A 421 -41.89 6.78 8.35
CA LEU A 421 -41.56 6.76 9.78
C LEU A 421 -42.80 6.72 10.68
N LYS A 422 -43.99 7.15 10.20
CA LYS A 422 -45.25 6.96 10.94
C LYS A 422 -45.73 5.51 10.92
N THR A 423 -45.42 4.77 9.86
CA THR A 423 -45.81 3.36 9.69
C THR A 423 -44.83 2.39 10.34
N GLU A 424 -43.55 2.77 10.45
CA GLU A 424 -42.49 1.94 11.03
C GLU A 424 -42.45 2.06 12.56
N ARG A 425 -43.35 1.34 13.25
CA ARG A 425 -43.42 1.33 14.73
C ARG A 425 -42.50 0.31 15.40
N THR A 426 -41.81 -0.51 14.60
CA THR A 426 -40.95 -1.60 15.10
C THR A 426 -39.64 -1.06 15.67
N LEU A 427 -39.07 -0.03 15.03
CA LEU A 427 -37.74 0.51 15.34
C LEU A 427 -37.76 2.00 15.74
N VAL A 428 -38.89 2.69 15.58
CA VAL A 428 -39.03 4.12 15.87
C VAL A 428 -40.17 4.33 16.84
N LYS A 429 -39.87 4.91 18.00
CA LYS A 429 -40.85 5.28 19.02
C LYS A 429 -41.47 6.64 18.72
N ARG A 430 -40.65 7.60 18.29
CA ARG A 430 -41.12 8.93 17.88
C ARG A 430 -40.19 9.56 16.85
N TRP A 431 -40.70 10.50 16.07
CA TRP A 431 -39.88 11.31 15.18
C TRP A 431 -40.35 12.77 15.20
N GLN A 432 -39.41 13.67 14.96
CA GLN A 432 -39.66 15.11 14.81
C GLN A 432 -38.66 15.74 13.82
N PRO A 433 -38.96 16.92 13.25
CA PRO A 433 -37.93 17.72 12.59
C PRO A 433 -36.75 17.97 13.55
N ALA A 434 -35.53 18.04 13.02
CA ALA A 434 -34.38 18.39 13.85
C ALA A 434 -34.46 19.85 14.33
N ASP A 435 -33.81 20.14 15.45
CA ASP A 435 -33.73 21.49 16.00
C ASP A 435 -32.92 22.40 15.05
N LYS A 436 -33.10 23.74 15.14
CA LYS A 436 -32.43 24.69 14.22
C LYS A 436 -30.90 24.55 14.25
N GLU A 437 -30.35 24.22 15.42
CA GLU A 437 -28.91 24.02 15.66
C GLU A 437 -28.38 22.72 14.99
N ASP A 438 -29.24 21.72 14.81
CA ASP A 438 -28.91 20.42 14.21
C ASP A 438 -29.19 20.38 12.68
N GLY A 439 -29.47 21.52 12.07
CA GLY A 439 -29.77 21.65 10.63
C GLY A 439 -31.26 21.69 10.26
N GLY A 440 -32.13 21.81 11.27
CA GLY A 440 -33.53 22.15 11.08
C GLY A 440 -34.33 21.16 10.25
N ASP A 441 -35.26 21.67 9.45
CA ASP A 441 -36.24 20.87 8.72
C ASP A 441 -35.66 20.09 7.51
N ALA A 442 -34.39 20.31 7.17
CA ALA A 442 -33.62 19.48 6.24
C ALA A 442 -33.27 18.09 6.83
N LEU A 443 -33.41 17.94 8.15
CA LEU A 443 -33.19 16.69 8.87
C LEU A 443 -34.46 16.26 9.62
N THR A 444 -34.58 14.96 9.81
CA THR A 444 -35.59 14.35 10.68
C THR A 444 -34.88 13.57 11.78
N ARG A 445 -35.19 13.88 13.04
CA ARG A 445 -34.72 13.16 14.23
C ARG A 445 -35.68 12.03 14.56
N ALA A 446 -35.19 10.81 14.61
CA ALA A 446 -35.93 9.61 15.02
C ALA A 446 -35.34 9.07 16.33
N GLU A 447 -36.22 8.67 17.25
CA GLU A 447 -35.90 8.10 18.55
C GLU A 447 -36.62 6.79 18.80
#